data_AF-A0A1Z4M2A6-F1
#
_entry.id   AF-A0A1Z4M2A6-F1
#
_cell.length_a   1.000
_cell.length_b   1.000
_cell.length_c   1.000
_cell.angle_alpha   90.00
_cell.angle_beta   90.00
_cell.angle_gamma   90.00
#
_symmetry.space_group_name_H-M   'P 1'
#
loop_
_entity.id
_entity.type
_entity.pdbx_description
1 polymer ?
#
loop_
_entity_poly.entity_id
_entity_poly.type
_entity_poly.pdbx_seq_one_letter_code
_entity_poly.pdbx_strand_id
1 'polypeptide(L)'
;MMRGAFLSKKRYSTSKFNTVKAISLWQPWASLIPLGFKHYETRSWKTNYRGKLLICSAAKSTKDQYQQYLKVGSEVKLPDWDETNFPRGYALAICDLVDCIEMTPEFISQQSQTEILCGDWQVGRYAWKLKNIQPITEPFAVKGKQGLFNVTSTNGEQYLEKPASNSLPKKSKSKSSDCWYTPPHIFELVVQVLGTVDLDPCADDGKHLEAEKHYTAADDGLVRDWEGRVFMNPPYSRPGVWMKKLQTEFESGQITEAIALVPAATDTKWLSPLLKSQPTCFWTGRIKFLGKDYQPKNAARQSHVLVYWGENWQRFKDVFEPHGFVSVPSQSSGDKLNENISPLEIEDEKFLGDKLELEISPRKTRRRKGNGSGSIYYRTVTKKGKEYREAYYHYEVWQDGDRLVKSSKYIPKRLLSQVQRLEGEKAPVKEILKFLGVVV
;
A
#
# COMPACT_ATOMS: atom_id res chain seq x y z
N MET A 1 -5.20 -2.28 74.14
CA MET A 1 -5.13 -3.50 73.32
C MET A 1 -6.00 -3.29 72.08
N MET A 2 -5.41 -2.97 70.92
CA MET A 2 -6.14 -2.86 69.65
C MET A 2 -5.98 -4.16 68.84
N ARG A 3 -7.11 -4.77 68.46
CA ARG A 3 -7.25 -5.77 67.38
C ARG A 3 -8.68 -5.56 66.84
N GLY A 4 -8.96 -5.27 65.58
CA GLY A 4 -8.33 -5.68 64.32
C GLY A 4 -9.44 -6.33 63.49
N ALA A 5 -10.29 -5.52 62.86
CA ALA A 5 -11.43 -5.98 62.07
C ALA A 5 -10.96 -6.53 60.71
N PHE A 6 -11.12 -7.85 60.50
CA PHE A 6 -10.91 -8.49 59.22
C PHE A 6 -12.16 -8.35 58.34
N LEU A 7 -12.01 -7.60 57.25
CA LEU A 7 -13.00 -7.42 56.18
C LEU A 7 -13.16 -8.71 55.37
N SER A 8 -14.42 -9.09 55.18
CA SER A 8 -14.90 -10.16 54.30
C SER A 8 -14.46 -9.96 52.84
N LYS A 9 -13.84 -11.01 52.26
CA LYS A 9 -13.44 -11.07 50.84
C LYS A 9 -14.68 -11.03 49.94
N LYS A 10 -14.94 -9.90 49.28
CA LYS A 10 -15.84 -9.83 48.12
C LYS A 10 -15.26 -10.68 46.99
N ARG A 11 -16.00 -11.71 46.57
CA ARG A 11 -15.75 -12.50 45.36
C ARG A 11 -15.92 -11.58 44.15
N TYR A 12 -14.86 -11.38 43.38
CA TYR A 12 -14.94 -10.72 42.07
C TYR A 12 -15.69 -11.63 41.09
N SER A 13 -16.81 -11.13 40.57
CA SER A 13 -17.55 -11.73 39.46
C SER A 13 -16.68 -11.69 38.20
N THR A 14 -16.49 -12.85 37.56
CA THR A 14 -15.80 -12.98 36.27
C THR A 14 -16.57 -12.22 35.19
N SER A 15 -15.91 -11.24 34.55
CA SER A 15 -16.50 -10.41 33.50
C SER A 15 -16.97 -11.25 32.31
N LYS A 16 -18.26 -11.15 31.96
CA LYS A 16 -18.82 -11.73 30.72
C LYS A 16 -18.12 -11.10 29.50
N PHE A 17 -17.51 -11.91 28.65
CA PHE A 17 -16.98 -11.47 27.36
C PHE A 17 -18.13 -11.03 26.44
N ASN A 18 -18.21 -9.75 26.09
CA ASN A 18 -19.17 -9.27 25.10
C ASN A 18 -18.75 -9.77 23.70
N THR A 19 -19.60 -10.60 23.11
CA THR A 19 -19.41 -11.18 21.77
C THR A 19 -20.34 -10.49 20.78
N VAL A 20 -19.81 -9.99 19.67
CA VAL A 20 -20.60 -9.34 18.60
C VAL A 20 -20.50 -10.15 17.31
N LYS A 21 -21.59 -10.24 16.54
CA LYS A 21 -21.58 -10.84 15.20
C LYS A 21 -20.87 -9.91 14.23
N ALA A 22 -20.11 -10.50 13.31
CA ALA A 22 -19.36 -9.78 12.30
C ALA A 22 -19.55 -10.43 10.93
N ILE A 23 -19.38 -9.63 9.88
CA ILE A 23 -19.31 -10.11 8.49
C ILE A 23 -18.13 -9.47 7.77
N SER A 24 -17.45 -10.26 6.94
CA SER A 24 -16.38 -9.76 6.07
C SER A 24 -16.90 -9.50 4.66
N LEU A 25 -16.71 -8.26 4.20
CA LEU A 25 -17.11 -7.76 2.89
C LEU A 25 -15.87 -7.49 2.04
N TRP A 26 -15.94 -7.77 0.74
CA TRP A 26 -14.89 -7.35 -0.18
C TRP A 26 -14.92 -5.85 -0.37
N GLN A 27 -13.77 -5.25 -0.71
CA GLN A 27 -13.76 -3.86 -1.14
C GLN A 27 -14.32 -3.75 -2.58
N PRO A 28 -14.92 -2.61 -2.95
CA PRO A 28 -15.15 -1.41 -2.14
C PRO A 28 -16.35 -1.51 -1.18
N TRP A 29 -17.18 -2.56 -1.31
CA TRP A 29 -18.48 -2.69 -0.64
C TRP A 29 -18.41 -2.52 0.88
N ALA A 30 -17.34 -2.99 1.51
CA ALA A 30 -17.10 -2.81 2.94
C ALA A 30 -17.08 -1.34 3.37
N SER A 31 -16.44 -0.48 2.59
CA SER A 31 -16.23 0.93 2.92
C SER A 31 -17.39 1.82 2.51
N LEU A 32 -18.21 1.40 1.56
CA LEU A 32 -19.40 2.16 1.15
C LEU A 32 -20.46 2.24 2.25
N ILE A 33 -20.45 1.29 3.20
CA ILE A 33 -21.35 1.29 4.37
C ILE A 33 -21.04 2.45 5.33
N PRO A 34 -19.83 2.56 5.94
CA PRO A 34 -19.51 3.69 6.81
C PRO A 34 -19.49 5.05 6.09
N LEU A 35 -19.29 5.07 4.77
CA LEU A 35 -19.40 6.29 3.97
C LEU A 35 -20.86 6.73 3.71
N GLY A 36 -21.84 5.90 4.05
CA GLY A 36 -23.26 6.23 3.89
C GLY A 36 -23.81 6.01 2.47
N PHE A 37 -23.07 5.35 1.58
CA PHE A 37 -23.52 5.04 0.22
C PHE A 37 -24.25 3.70 0.12
N LYS A 38 -24.06 2.80 1.09
CA LYS A 38 -24.62 1.44 1.09
C LYS A 38 -25.39 1.15 2.38
N HIS A 39 -26.70 0.97 2.25
CA HIS A 39 -27.61 0.67 3.37
C HIS A 39 -28.11 -0.78 3.37
N TYR A 40 -27.98 -1.48 2.25
CA TYR A 40 -28.29 -2.90 2.13
C TYR A 40 -27.04 -3.70 1.77
N GLU A 41 -26.72 -4.70 2.57
CA GLU A 41 -25.72 -5.70 2.19
C GLU A 41 -26.37 -6.80 1.32
N THR A 42 -25.80 -7.08 0.15
CA THR A 42 -26.44 -7.95 -0.85
C THR A 42 -25.81 -9.34 -0.86
N ARG A 43 -26.59 -10.40 -0.68
CA ARG A 43 -26.09 -11.79 -0.57
C ARG A 43 -26.94 -12.78 -1.36
N SER A 44 -26.31 -13.86 -1.80
CA SER A 44 -27.00 -15.02 -2.39
C SER A 44 -27.69 -15.91 -1.37
N TRP A 45 -27.60 -15.59 -0.08
CA TRP A 45 -28.14 -16.40 1.01
C TRP A 45 -28.83 -15.53 2.07
N LYS A 46 -29.87 -16.08 2.68
CA LYS A 46 -30.67 -15.43 3.72
C LYS A 46 -30.08 -15.61 5.11
N THR A 47 -30.33 -14.66 5.99
CA THR A 47 -29.99 -14.79 7.42
C THR A 47 -31.19 -14.49 8.31
N ASN A 48 -31.36 -15.28 9.37
CA ASN A 48 -32.33 -15.03 10.42
C ASN A 48 -31.76 -14.13 11.53
N TYR A 49 -30.46 -13.78 11.47
CA TYR A 49 -29.86 -12.93 12.47
C TYR A 49 -30.42 -11.50 12.40
N ARG A 50 -30.74 -10.92 13.57
CA ARG A 50 -31.10 -9.52 13.76
C ARG A 50 -30.37 -8.99 14.99
N GLY A 51 -29.83 -7.79 14.91
CA GLY A 51 -29.07 -7.17 15.99
C GLY A 51 -27.73 -6.60 15.52
N LYS A 52 -26.84 -6.31 16.50
CA LYS A 52 -25.56 -5.65 16.24
C LYS A 52 -24.69 -6.47 15.29
N LEU A 53 -24.18 -5.82 14.25
CA LEU A 53 -23.34 -6.41 13.23
C LEU A 53 -22.11 -5.52 13.00
N LEU A 54 -20.95 -6.13 13.18
CA LEU A 54 -19.65 -5.54 12.87
C LEU A 54 -19.34 -5.76 11.39
N ILE A 55 -19.12 -4.66 10.67
CA ILE A 55 -18.72 -4.67 9.26
C ILE A 55 -17.21 -4.69 9.18
N CYS A 56 -16.66 -5.73 8.56
CA CYS A 56 -15.23 -5.89 8.38
C CYS A 56 -14.87 -5.91 6.90
N SER A 57 -13.73 -5.33 6.52
CA SER A 57 -13.16 -5.52 5.19
C SER A 57 -12.38 -6.83 5.11
N ALA A 58 -12.55 -7.55 4.00
CA ALA A 58 -11.78 -8.74 3.71
C ALA A 58 -10.29 -8.39 3.55
N ALA A 59 -9.41 -9.25 4.06
CA ALA A 59 -7.97 -9.06 3.97
C ALA A 59 -7.40 -9.35 2.56
N LYS A 60 -8.11 -10.15 1.76
CA LYS A 60 -7.70 -10.52 0.40
C LYS A 60 -8.05 -9.40 -0.58
N SER A 61 -7.21 -9.23 -1.60
CA SER A 61 -7.48 -8.35 -2.75
C SER A 61 -7.80 -9.20 -3.98
N THR A 62 -8.70 -8.71 -4.83
CA THR A 62 -8.94 -9.21 -6.19
C THR A 62 -8.91 -8.03 -7.15
N LYS A 63 -8.39 -8.24 -8.38
CA LYS A 63 -8.24 -7.16 -9.38
C LYS A 63 -9.55 -6.43 -9.68
N ASP A 64 -10.67 -7.16 -9.63
CA ASP A 64 -11.99 -6.60 -9.90
C ASP A 64 -12.44 -5.55 -8.86
N GLN A 65 -11.91 -5.57 -7.63
CA GLN A 65 -12.36 -4.66 -6.56
C GLN A 65 -12.08 -3.21 -6.90
N TYR A 66 -10.92 -2.93 -7.51
CA TYR A 66 -10.57 -1.57 -7.88
C TYR A 66 -11.40 -1.09 -9.07
N GLN A 67 -11.68 -1.95 -10.04
CA GLN A 67 -12.58 -1.62 -11.14
C GLN A 67 -14.00 -1.32 -10.66
N GLN A 68 -14.51 -2.11 -9.69
CA GLN A 68 -15.80 -1.83 -9.05
C GLN A 68 -15.78 -0.51 -8.28
N TYR A 69 -14.67 -0.20 -7.62
CA TYR A 69 -14.49 1.09 -6.94
C TYR A 69 -14.52 2.26 -7.92
N LEU A 70 -13.79 2.19 -9.04
CA LEU A 70 -13.79 3.23 -10.08
C LEU A 70 -15.20 3.43 -10.65
N LYS A 71 -15.94 2.34 -10.89
CA LYS A 71 -17.33 2.40 -11.36
C LYS A 71 -18.26 3.11 -10.39
N VAL A 72 -18.09 2.91 -9.08
CA VAL A 72 -18.88 3.65 -8.08
C VAL A 72 -18.38 5.10 -7.99
N GLY A 73 -17.06 5.31 -8.05
CA GLY A 73 -16.40 6.61 -7.98
C GLY A 73 -16.71 7.56 -9.14
N SER A 74 -17.16 7.04 -10.29
CA SER A 74 -17.66 7.87 -11.39
C SER A 74 -19.03 8.49 -11.10
N GLU A 75 -19.79 7.94 -10.14
CA GLU A 75 -21.16 8.34 -9.82
C GLU A 75 -21.25 9.05 -8.46
N VAL A 76 -20.31 8.76 -7.55
CA VAL A 76 -20.25 9.39 -6.22
C VAL A 76 -18.82 9.78 -5.84
N LYS A 77 -18.67 10.85 -5.06
CA LYS A 77 -17.36 11.28 -4.55
C LYS A 77 -16.85 10.28 -3.50
N LEU A 78 -15.88 9.45 -3.88
CA LEU A 78 -15.20 8.51 -2.98
C LEU A 78 -13.86 9.08 -2.49
N PRO A 79 -13.34 8.61 -1.34
CA PRO A 79 -11.97 8.94 -0.92
C PRO A 79 -10.97 8.41 -1.93
N ASP A 80 -9.89 9.14 -2.25
CA ASP A 80 -8.88 8.79 -3.25
C ASP A 80 -8.11 7.51 -2.91
N TRP A 81 -8.77 6.38 -3.12
CA TRP A 81 -8.24 5.06 -2.90
C TRP A 81 -7.74 4.46 -4.20
N ASP A 82 -6.55 3.88 -4.16
CA ASP A 82 -5.98 3.04 -5.21
C ASP A 82 -5.87 1.59 -4.70
N GLU A 83 -5.40 0.66 -5.56
CA GLU A 83 -5.24 -0.75 -5.17
C GLU A 83 -4.37 -0.96 -3.91
N THR A 84 -3.51 -0.01 -3.55
CA THR A 84 -2.54 -0.11 -2.46
C THR A 84 -3.06 0.40 -1.12
N ASN A 85 -4.03 1.32 -1.11
CA ASN A 85 -4.46 2.02 0.11
C ASN A 85 -5.87 1.62 0.61
N PHE A 86 -6.57 0.68 -0.04
CA PHE A 86 -7.83 0.14 0.48
C PHE A 86 -7.67 -0.40 1.92
N PRO A 87 -8.56 -0.04 2.85
CA PRO A 87 -8.53 -0.61 4.19
C PRO A 87 -8.94 -2.10 4.12
N ARG A 88 -7.99 -3.03 4.24
CA ARG A 88 -8.24 -4.48 4.14
C ARG A 88 -7.94 -5.18 5.46
N GLY A 89 -8.82 -6.08 5.89
CA GLY A 89 -8.65 -6.84 7.13
C GLY A 89 -8.98 -6.06 8.40
N TYR A 90 -9.82 -5.03 8.31
CA TYR A 90 -10.18 -4.15 9.44
C TYR A 90 -11.68 -4.18 9.71
N ALA A 91 -12.07 -3.99 10.97
CA ALA A 91 -13.43 -3.58 11.31
C ALA A 91 -13.62 -2.09 10.99
N LEU A 92 -14.67 -1.76 10.25
CA LEU A 92 -14.90 -0.42 9.69
C LEU A 92 -16.13 0.27 10.28
N ALA A 93 -17.16 -0.48 10.63
CA ALA A 93 -18.39 0.07 11.20
C ALA A 93 -19.07 -0.95 12.12
N ILE A 94 -19.87 -0.46 13.05
CA ILE A 94 -20.90 -1.25 13.74
C ILE A 94 -22.27 -0.74 13.28
N CYS A 95 -23.21 -1.64 13.04
CA CYS A 95 -24.56 -1.31 12.60
C CYS A 95 -25.56 -2.30 13.20
N ASP A 96 -26.85 -2.05 12.97
CA ASP A 96 -27.92 -2.99 13.28
C ASP A 96 -28.40 -3.65 11.99
N LEU A 97 -28.30 -4.98 11.93
CA LEU A 97 -29.00 -5.76 10.93
C LEU A 97 -30.46 -5.89 11.36
N VAL A 98 -31.34 -5.11 10.73
CA VAL A 98 -32.76 -5.02 11.11
C VAL A 98 -33.66 -5.84 10.22
N ASP A 99 -33.23 -6.12 8.99
CA ASP A 99 -34.01 -6.95 8.08
C ASP A 99 -33.16 -7.73 7.06
N CYS A 100 -33.76 -8.73 6.43
CA CYS A 100 -33.21 -9.54 5.36
C CYS A 100 -34.33 -9.80 4.36
N ILE A 101 -34.38 -8.98 3.32
CA ILE A 101 -35.48 -8.88 2.37
C ILE A 101 -35.10 -9.64 1.10
N GLU A 102 -36.00 -10.45 0.57
CA GLU A 102 -35.80 -11.07 -0.76
C GLU A 102 -35.96 -10.01 -1.85
N MET A 103 -35.04 -9.99 -2.81
CA MET A 103 -35.04 -9.03 -3.90
C MET A 103 -36.06 -9.46 -4.95
N THR A 104 -37.25 -8.85 -4.91
CA THR A 104 -38.24 -8.92 -5.99
C THR A 104 -38.03 -7.78 -6.98
N PRO A 105 -38.55 -7.88 -8.23
CA PRO A 105 -38.51 -6.77 -9.18
C PRO A 105 -39.07 -5.47 -8.59
N GLU A 106 -40.17 -5.56 -7.84
CA GLU A 106 -40.81 -4.41 -7.19
C GLU A 106 -39.88 -3.78 -6.15
N PHE A 107 -39.26 -4.58 -5.29
CA PHE A 107 -38.33 -4.06 -4.28
C PHE A 107 -37.08 -3.44 -4.91
N ILE A 108 -36.52 -4.04 -5.96
CA ILE A 108 -35.37 -3.51 -6.70
C ILE A 108 -35.72 -2.14 -7.31
N SER A 109 -36.91 -2.01 -7.92
CA SER A 109 -37.35 -0.77 -8.57
C SER A 109 -37.51 0.42 -7.61
N GLN A 110 -37.64 0.16 -6.31
CA GLN A 110 -37.77 1.18 -5.27
C GLN A 110 -36.43 1.72 -4.76
N GLN A 111 -35.30 1.11 -5.15
CA GLN A 111 -33.99 1.52 -4.65
C GLN A 111 -33.42 2.68 -5.44
N SER A 112 -32.58 3.49 -4.79
CA SER A 112 -31.86 4.56 -5.46
C SER A 112 -30.78 4.00 -6.40
N GLN A 113 -30.41 4.80 -7.40
CA GLN A 113 -29.32 4.44 -8.32
C GLN A 113 -28.01 4.14 -7.58
N THR A 114 -27.67 4.93 -6.55
CA THR A 114 -26.48 4.70 -5.71
C THR A 114 -26.54 3.35 -5.01
N GLU A 115 -27.69 2.98 -4.45
CA GLU A 115 -27.82 1.70 -3.73
C GLU A 115 -27.72 0.52 -4.71
N ILE A 116 -28.32 0.64 -5.90
CA ILE A 116 -28.19 -0.34 -7.00
C ILE A 116 -26.72 -0.51 -7.43
N LEU A 117 -25.97 0.58 -7.54
CA LEU A 117 -24.54 0.54 -7.88
C LEU A 117 -23.68 -0.13 -6.79
N CYS A 118 -24.13 -0.06 -5.53
CA CYS A 118 -23.37 -0.56 -4.38
C CYS A 118 -23.52 -2.05 -4.10
N GLY A 119 -24.15 -2.85 -4.97
CA GLY A 119 -24.40 -4.27 -4.71
C GLY A 119 -24.81 -5.09 -5.92
N ASP A 120 -25.07 -6.37 -5.68
CA ASP A 120 -25.59 -7.31 -6.68
C ASP A 120 -27.09 -7.49 -6.47
N TRP A 121 -27.87 -6.74 -7.25
CA TRP A 121 -29.34 -6.59 -7.14
C TRP A 121 -30.12 -7.51 -8.09
N GLN A 122 -29.65 -8.73 -8.30
CA GLN A 122 -30.40 -9.73 -9.06
C GLN A 122 -31.61 -10.27 -8.27
N VAL A 123 -32.70 -10.54 -8.99
CA VAL A 123 -33.91 -11.17 -8.43
C VAL A 123 -33.57 -12.51 -7.77
N GLY A 124 -34.18 -12.79 -6.62
CA GLY A 124 -33.96 -14.02 -5.84
C GLY A 124 -32.75 -14.00 -4.91
N ARG A 125 -31.99 -12.90 -4.89
CA ARG A 125 -30.98 -12.61 -3.85
C ARG A 125 -31.61 -11.93 -2.64
N TYR A 126 -30.81 -11.68 -1.61
CA TYR A 126 -31.27 -11.08 -0.36
C TYR A 126 -30.55 -9.76 -0.06
N ALA A 127 -31.33 -8.74 0.29
CA ALA A 127 -30.88 -7.43 0.76
C ALA A 127 -30.97 -7.36 2.29
N TRP A 128 -29.83 -7.28 2.95
CA TRP A 128 -29.71 -7.19 4.39
C TRP A 128 -29.76 -5.73 4.82
N LYS A 129 -30.87 -5.31 5.41
CA LYS A 129 -31.12 -3.91 5.78
C LYS A 129 -30.29 -3.52 7.00
N LEU A 130 -29.38 -2.56 6.81
CA LEU A 130 -28.52 -2.02 7.84
C LEU A 130 -29.09 -0.68 8.33
N LYS A 131 -29.18 -0.51 9.64
CA LYS A 131 -29.55 0.75 10.29
C LYS A 131 -28.52 1.13 11.35
N ASN A 132 -28.58 2.37 11.82
CA ASN A 132 -27.71 2.88 12.90
C ASN A 132 -26.23 2.60 12.61
N ILE A 133 -25.81 2.85 11.37
CA ILE A 133 -24.43 2.65 10.94
C ILE A 133 -23.57 3.66 11.69
N GLN A 134 -22.62 3.15 12.46
CA GLN A 134 -21.65 3.92 13.21
C GLN A 134 -20.26 3.56 12.69
N PRO A 135 -19.62 4.44 11.91
CA PRO A 135 -18.24 4.26 11.51
C PRO A 135 -17.34 4.11 12.74
N ILE A 136 -16.39 3.18 12.68
CA ILE A 136 -15.39 3.02 13.72
C ILE A 136 -14.28 4.02 13.42
N THR A 137 -14.12 5.02 14.29
CA THR A 137 -13.15 6.11 14.15
C THR A 137 -11.72 5.58 14.02
N GLU A 138 -11.39 4.50 14.73
CA GLU A 138 -10.09 3.82 14.64
C GLU A 138 -10.28 2.35 14.22
N PRO A 139 -10.24 2.05 12.91
CA PRO A 139 -10.35 0.68 12.43
C PRO A 139 -9.31 -0.24 13.06
N PHE A 140 -9.74 -1.40 13.56
CA PHE A 140 -8.87 -2.39 14.19
C PHE A 140 -8.85 -3.69 13.37
N ALA A 141 -7.73 -4.40 13.44
CA ALA A 141 -7.53 -5.60 12.66
C ALA A 141 -8.52 -6.70 13.11
N VAL A 142 -9.24 -7.29 12.15
CA VAL A 142 -10.11 -8.44 12.38
C VAL A 142 -9.81 -9.51 11.35
N LYS A 143 -9.51 -10.71 11.85
CA LYS A 143 -9.34 -11.88 10.97
C LYS A 143 -10.72 -12.32 10.46
N GLY A 144 -11.01 -11.96 9.22
CA GLY A 144 -12.27 -12.30 8.56
C GLY A 144 -12.49 -13.81 8.42
N LYS A 145 -13.77 -14.21 8.38
CA LYS A 145 -14.22 -15.59 8.11
C LYS A 145 -15.35 -15.57 7.10
N GLN A 146 -15.58 -16.71 6.45
CA GLN A 146 -16.77 -16.87 5.60
C GLN A 146 -18.04 -16.95 6.46
N GLY A 147 -19.12 -16.35 5.98
CA GLY A 147 -20.38 -16.25 6.71
C GLY A 147 -20.33 -15.27 7.89
N LEU A 148 -21.39 -15.29 8.71
CA LEU A 148 -21.43 -14.54 9.96
C LEU A 148 -20.55 -15.23 11.01
N PHE A 149 -19.66 -14.47 11.66
CA PHE A 149 -18.76 -14.99 12.70
C PHE A 149 -18.81 -14.15 13.98
N ASN A 150 -18.33 -14.71 15.08
CA ASN A 150 -18.26 -14.02 16.36
C ASN A 150 -16.91 -13.33 16.53
N VAL A 151 -16.93 -12.10 17.03
CA VAL A 151 -15.76 -11.37 17.53
C VAL A 151 -15.96 -11.12 19.02
N THR A 152 -15.06 -11.66 19.84
CA THR A 152 -15.05 -11.47 21.30
C THR A 152 -14.13 -10.32 21.65
N SER A 153 -14.64 -9.33 22.39
CA SER A 153 -13.78 -8.27 22.92
C SER A 153 -13.07 -8.73 24.19
N THR A 154 -11.75 -8.67 24.24
CA THR A 154 -11.01 -8.60 25.52
C THR A 154 -11.15 -7.22 26.18
N ASN A 155 -11.54 -6.19 25.40
CA ASN A 155 -11.73 -4.81 25.86
C ASN A 155 -13.21 -4.41 25.65
N GLY A 156 -14.07 -4.84 26.58
CA GLY A 156 -15.54 -4.77 26.49
C GLY A 156 -16.18 -3.38 26.50
N GLU A 157 -15.42 -2.29 26.39
CA GLU A 157 -15.94 -0.92 26.50
C GLU A 157 -15.90 -0.12 25.19
N GLN A 158 -15.24 -0.62 24.12
CA GLN A 158 -14.93 0.22 22.95
C GLN A 158 -15.96 0.25 21.81
N TYR A 159 -17.05 -0.53 21.85
CA TYR A 159 -17.98 -0.62 20.70
C TYR A 159 -19.28 0.18 20.85
N LEU A 160 -19.58 0.72 22.05
CA LEU A 160 -20.87 1.34 22.34
C LEU A 160 -20.70 2.48 23.36
N GLU A 161 -20.43 3.70 22.94
CA GLU A 161 -20.78 4.87 23.76
C GLU A 161 -21.51 5.97 22.96
N LYS A 162 -22.80 6.07 23.31
CA LYS A 162 -23.79 7.17 23.38
C LYS A 162 -23.90 8.25 22.27
N PRO A 163 -25.16 8.65 21.95
CA PRO A 163 -25.44 9.64 20.91
C PRO A 163 -25.00 11.04 21.34
N ALA A 164 -24.69 11.84 20.30
CA ALA A 164 -24.10 13.16 20.33
C ALA A 164 -24.54 14.07 21.49
N SER A 165 -23.58 14.48 22.31
CA SER A 165 -23.59 15.78 22.98
C SER A 165 -22.47 16.61 22.38
N ASN A 166 -22.80 17.81 21.89
CA ASN A 166 -21.88 18.82 21.40
C ASN A 166 -20.67 18.98 22.33
N SER A 167 -19.54 18.41 21.93
CA SER A 167 -18.23 18.76 22.44
C SER A 167 -17.22 18.45 21.36
N LEU A 168 -16.44 19.46 20.99
CA LEU A 168 -15.34 19.40 20.03
C LEU A 168 -14.48 18.14 20.24
N PRO A 169 -13.97 17.52 19.15
CA PRO A 169 -13.36 16.20 19.22
C PRO A 169 -12.14 16.21 20.14
N LYS A 170 -12.17 15.38 21.19
CA LYS A 170 -11.02 15.13 22.06
C LYS A 170 -10.02 14.23 21.34
N LYS A 171 -8.83 14.81 21.14
CA LYS A 171 -7.51 14.25 20.80
C LYS A 171 -7.44 12.72 20.64
N SER A 172 -7.12 12.30 19.42
CA SER A 172 -6.61 10.96 19.12
C SER A 172 -5.33 10.70 19.91
N LYS A 173 -5.26 9.55 20.59
CA LYS A 173 -4.00 9.08 21.18
C LYS A 173 -3.13 8.59 20.03
N SER A 174 -2.11 9.37 19.66
CA SER A 174 -1.12 8.97 18.67
C SER A 174 -0.52 7.59 19.01
N LYS A 175 -0.72 6.61 18.13
CA LYS A 175 0.00 5.33 18.15
C LYS A 175 1.49 5.64 18.27
N SER A 176 2.14 5.19 19.34
CA SER A 176 3.50 5.59 19.70
C SER A 176 4.61 5.07 18.76
N SER A 177 4.26 4.39 17.66
CA SER A 177 5.23 3.72 16.78
C SER A 177 5.83 4.61 15.70
N ASP A 178 5.17 5.73 15.35
CA ASP A 178 5.57 6.59 14.23
C ASP A 178 6.25 7.91 14.65
N CYS A 179 6.58 8.07 15.93
CA CYS A 179 7.36 9.23 16.39
C CYS A 179 8.85 8.98 16.15
N TRP A 180 9.36 9.55 15.05
CA TRP A 180 10.75 9.52 14.61
C TRP A 180 11.24 10.95 14.38
N TYR A 181 11.53 11.67 15.46
CA TYR A 181 11.86 13.09 15.40
C TYR A 181 13.32 13.33 14.96
N THR A 182 13.55 14.44 14.27
CA THR A 182 14.82 14.74 13.62
C THR A 182 15.89 15.09 14.66
N PRO A 183 17.07 14.44 14.65
CA PRO A 183 18.18 14.85 15.51
C PRO A 183 18.68 16.26 15.17
N PRO A 184 19.07 17.09 16.17
CA PRO A 184 19.50 18.48 15.94
C PRO A 184 20.62 18.61 14.90
N HIS A 185 21.65 17.75 14.97
CA HIS A 185 22.76 17.77 14.01
C HIS A 185 22.34 17.54 12.54
N ILE A 186 21.23 16.85 12.27
CA ILE A 186 20.71 16.70 10.91
C ILE A 186 19.96 17.96 10.50
N PHE A 187 19.18 18.52 11.41
CA PHE A 187 18.45 19.75 11.16
C PHE A 187 19.37 20.95 10.94
N GLU A 188 20.49 21.04 11.67
CA GLU A 188 21.53 22.05 11.44
C GLU A 188 22.09 21.99 10.01
N LEU A 189 22.28 20.80 9.43
CA LEU A 189 22.69 20.64 8.03
C LEU A 189 21.61 21.10 7.06
N VAL A 190 20.34 20.83 7.37
CA VAL A 190 19.20 21.31 6.58
C VAL A 190 19.17 22.84 6.55
N VAL A 191 19.32 23.49 7.71
CA VAL A 191 19.37 24.95 7.83
C VAL A 191 20.59 25.52 7.10
N GLN A 192 21.73 24.85 7.10
CA GLN A 192 22.90 25.29 6.31
C GLN A 192 22.67 25.28 4.79
N VAL A 193 21.72 24.48 4.30
CA VAL A 193 21.34 24.44 2.87
C VAL A 193 20.22 25.43 2.59
N LEU A 194 19.12 25.40 3.36
CA LEU A 194 17.93 26.20 3.10
C LEU A 194 18.05 27.65 3.63
N GLY A 195 18.97 27.92 4.55
CA GLY A 195 19.10 29.20 5.26
C GLY A 195 18.08 29.36 6.38
N THR A 196 16.79 29.31 6.05
CA THR A 196 15.67 29.24 7.00
C THR A 196 14.72 28.12 6.59
N VAL A 197 13.93 27.64 7.55
CA VAL A 197 12.82 26.73 7.28
C VAL A 197 11.53 27.48 7.53
N ASP A 198 10.77 27.74 6.48
CA ASP A 198 9.52 28.48 6.57
C ASP A 198 8.39 27.53 7.03
N LEU A 199 8.49 26.24 6.67
CA LEU A 199 7.49 25.23 7.03
C LEU A 199 8.09 23.87 7.39
N ASP A 200 7.69 23.35 8.56
CA ASP A 200 7.71 21.93 8.91
C ASP A 200 6.28 21.35 8.83
N PRO A 201 5.95 20.60 7.78
CA PRO A 201 4.60 20.08 7.59
C PRO A 201 4.33 18.79 8.38
N CYS A 202 5.33 18.27 9.09
CA CYS A 202 5.30 17.01 9.81
C CYS A 202 5.74 17.19 11.28
N ALA A 203 5.51 18.37 11.84
CA ALA A 203 5.99 18.76 13.14
C ALA A 203 5.44 17.86 14.26
N ASP A 204 6.26 17.68 15.28
CA ASP A 204 5.81 17.12 16.54
C ASP A 204 5.00 18.14 17.34
N ASP A 205 4.28 17.67 18.36
CA ASP A 205 3.43 18.52 19.20
C ASP A 205 4.23 19.63 19.92
N GLY A 206 5.51 19.40 20.20
CA GLY A 206 6.40 20.39 20.83
C GLY A 206 7.15 21.27 19.85
N LYS A 207 6.97 21.08 18.54
CA LYS A 207 7.57 21.89 17.47
C LYS A 207 9.07 22.08 17.67
N HIS A 208 9.77 20.97 17.92
CA HIS A 208 11.18 21.00 18.35
C HIS A 208 12.16 21.55 17.31
N LEU A 209 11.75 21.60 16.04
CA LEU A 209 12.53 22.18 14.95
C LEU A 209 12.16 23.66 14.79
N GLU A 210 13.17 24.49 14.61
CA GLU A 210 12.98 25.92 14.40
C GLU A 210 12.52 26.19 12.95
N ALA A 211 11.21 26.29 12.77
CA ALA A 211 10.56 26.69 11.52
C ALA A 211 9.54 27.82 11.79
N GLU A 212 9.24 28.64 10.80
CA GLU A 212 8.27 29.74 10.97
C GLU A 212 6.83 29.20 11.16
N LYS A 213 6.49 28.12 10.44
CA LYS A 213 5.19 27.45 10.48
C LYS A 213 5.35 25.97 10.73
N HIS A 214 4.43 25.40 11.51
CA HIS A 214 4.41 23.98 11.84
C HIS A 214 3.01 23.41 11.66
N TYR A 215 2.91 22.28 10.98
CA TYR A 215 1.71 21.45 11.01
C TYR A 215 1.96 20.21 11.85
N THR A 216 1.22 20.11 12.96
CA THR A 216 1.27 18.95 13.85
C THR A 216 0.35 17.85 13.32
N ALA A 217 0.39 16.68 13.96
CA ALA A 217 -0.55 15.60 13.67
C ALA A 217 -2.02 16.03 13.83
N ALA A 218 -2.32 17.06 14.65
CA ALA A 218 -3.67 17.60 14.80
C ALA A 218 -4.11 18.48 13.61
N ASP A 219 -3.16 19.06 12.90
CA ASP A 219 -3.44 19.96 11.78
C ASP A 219 -3.65 19.21 10.46
N ASP A 220 -3.13 17.98 10.37
CA ASP A 220 -3.04 17.15 9.16
C ASP A 220 -2.34 17.88 8.02
N GLY A 221 -1.00 17.88 8.03
CA GLY A 221 -0.18 18.58 7.04
C GLY A 221 -0.46 18.20 5.59
N LEU A 222 -1.08 17.05 5.29
CA LEU A 222 -1.40 16.64 3.92
C LEU A 222 -2.52 17.48 3.29
N VAL A 223 -3.43 18.02 4.10
CA VAL A 223 -4.58 18.83 3.63
C VAL A 223 -4.35 20.34 3.77
N ARG A 224 -3.12 20.73 4.13
CA ARG A 224 -2.72 22.14 4.28
C ARG A 224 -1.87 22.60 3.10
N ASP A 225 -1.86 23.91 2.89
CA ASP A 225 -1.03 24.54 1.87
C ASP A 225 0.43 24.58 2.33
N TRP A 226 1.34 24.28 1.41
CA TRP A 226 2.79 24.29 1.65
C TRP A 226 3.44 25.34 0.77
N GLU A 227 4.18 26.24 1.40
CA GLU A 227 4.79 27.38 0.73
C GLU A 227 6.18 27.67 1.33
N GLY A 228 7.04 28.35 0.56
CA GLY A 228 8.37 28.75 1.01
C GLY A 228 9.37 27.60 1.05
N ARG A 229 10.30 27.65 2.01
CA ARG A 229 11.36 26.68 2.23
C ARG A 229 10.90 25.58 3.19
N VAL A 230 10.81 24.36 2.69
CA VAL A 230 10.16 23.25 3.42
C VAL A 230 11.19 22.20 3.87
N PHE A 231 11.17 21.87 5.16
CA PHE A 231 11.85 20.65 5.64
C PHE A 231 10.81 19.61 6.05
N MET A 232 10.91 18.40 5.49
CA MET A 232 9.94 17.35 5.73
C MET A 232 10.62 16.08 6.28
N ASN A 233 10.29 15.71 7.51
CA ASN A 233 10.54 14.38 8.07
C ASN A 233 9.20 13.69 8.37
N PRO A 234 8.60 12.97 7.40
CA PRO A 234 7.21 12.51 7.51
C PRO A 234 7.06 11.27 8.41
N PRO A 235 5.83 10.95 8.84
CA PRO A 235 5.52 9.63 9.39
C PRO A 235 5.93 8.49 8.44
N TYR A 236 6.83 7.62 8.90
CA TYR A 236 7.41 6.56 8.06
C TYR A 236 6.48 5.39 7.74
N SER A 237 5.27 5.35 8.30
CA SER A 237 4.26 4.37 7.86
C SER A 237 3.77 4.60 6.42
N ARG A 238 3.80 5.86 5.94
CA ARG A 238 3.30 6.24 4.61
C ARG A 238 4.11 7.39 3.95
N PRO A 239 5.44 7.29 3.80
CA PRO A 239 6.25 8.40 3.25
C PRO A 239 5.85 8.79 1.81
N GLY A 240 5.35 7.85 1.01
CA GLY A 240 5.00 8.09 -0.38
C GLY A 240 3.92 9.16 -0.63
N VAL A 241 2.92 9.30 0.25
CA VAL A 241 1.88 10.34 0.07
C VAL A 241 2.44 11.74 0.36
N TRP A 242 3.35 11.84 1.33
CA TRP A 242 4.05 13.07 1.68
C TRP A 242 5.03 13.50 0.58
N MET A 243 5.79 12.54 0.03
CA MET A 243 6.69 12.78 -1.11
C MET A 243 5.93 13.23 -2.35
N LYS A 244 4.76 12.61 -2.64
CA LYS A 244 3.89 13.04 -3.74
C LYS A 244 3.39 14.47 -3.53
N LYS A 245 2.92 14.81 -2.32
CA LYS A 245 2.49 16.17 -2.00
C LYS A 245 3.62 17.17 -2.19
N LEU A 246 4.79 16.93 -1.60
CA LEU A 246 5.95 17.81 -1.73
C LEU A 246 6.29 18.08 -3.21
N GLN A 247 6.36 17.04 -4.04
CA GLN A 247 6.60 17.18 -5.47
C GLN A 247 5.54 18.05 -6.16
N THR A 248 4.25 17.80 -5.88
CA THR A 248 3.14 18.58 -6.47
C THR A 248 3.15 20.05 -6.04
N GLU A 249 3.43 20.33 -4.76
CA GLU A 249 3.48 21.70 -4.24
C GLU A 249 4.71 22.45 -4.80
N PHE A 250 5.84 21.77 -4.96
CA PHE A 250 7.02 22.33 -5.64
C PHE A 250 6.77 22.62 -7.12
N GLU A 251 6.14 21.70 -7.84
CA GLU A 251 5.73 21.91 -9.24
C GLU A 251 4.71 23.05 -9.39
N SER A 252 3.91 23.34 -8.37
CA SER A 252 2.99 24.48 -8.36
C SER A 252 3.70 25.84 -8.20
N GLY A 253 4.98 25.84 -7.82
CA GLY A 253 5.78 27.05 -7.58
C GLY A 253 5.58 27.69 -6.20
N GLN A 254 4.77 27.11 -5.31
CA GLN A 254 4.57 27.61 -3.95
C GLN A 254 5.76 27.30 -3.03
N ILE A 255 6.38 26.13 -3.21
CA ILE A 255 7.62 25.75 -2.51
C ILE A 255 8.80 26.23 -3.34
N THR A 256 9.68 27.03 -2.73
CA THR A 256 10.87 27.58 -3.39
C THR A 256 12.06 26.63 -3.29
N GLU A 257 12.24 25.98 -2.13
CA GLU A 257 13.22 24.92 -1.90
C GLU A 257 12.69 23.92 -0.86
N ALA A 258 13.13 22.67 -0.94
CA ALA A 258 12.77 21.69 0.07
C ALA A 258 13.82 20.60 0.29
N ILE A 259 13.85 20.05 1.50
CA ILE A 259 14.57 18.82 1.83
C ILE A 259 13.62 17.82 2.50
N ALA A 260 13.57 16.60 1.97
CA ALA A 260 12.84 15.49 2.57
C ALA A 260 13.79 14.43 3.15
N LEU A 261 13.62 14.08 4.44
CA LEU A 261 14.31 12.98 5.09
C LEU A 261 13.40 11.73 5.13
N VAL A 262 13.73 10.72 4.33
CA VAL A 262 12.88 9.53 4.14
C VAL A 262 13.68 8.23 4.13
N PRO A 263 13.04 7.06 4.30
CA PRO A 263 13.72 5.78 4.10
C PRO A 263 14.27 5.66 2.67
N ALA A 264 15.48 5.12 2.53
CA ALA A 264 16.12 4.86 1.24
C ALA A 264 15.54 3.60 0.56
N ALA A 265 14.22 3.60 0.35
CA ALA A 265 13.45 2.50 -0.23
C ALA A 265 13.47 2.58 -1.77
N THR A 266 14.63 2.28 -2.37
CA THR A 266 14.93 2.48 -3.80
C THR A 266 14.06 1.64 -4.75
N ASP A 267 13.40 0.61 -4.23
CA ASP A 267 12.44 -0.26 -4.93
C ASP A 267 11.03 0.36 -5.03
N THR A 268 10.78 1.47 -4.33
CA THR A 268 9.46 2.10 -4.29
C THR A 268 9.24 3.03 -5.48
N LYS A 269 7.97 3.09 -5.94
CA LYS A 269 7.55 3.98 -7.03
C LYS A 269 7.63 5.46 -6.66
N TRP A 270 7.60 5.80 -5.38
CA TRP A 270 7.63 7.20 -4.93
C TRP A 270 9.05 7.75 -4.80
N LEU A 271 10.07 6.91 -4.54
CA LEU A 271 11.46 7.35 -4.46
C LEU A 271 12.22 7.16 -5.77
N SER A 272 12.06 6.01 -6.44
CA SER A 272 12.88 5.62 -7.60
C SER A 272 12.92 6.67 -8.73
N PRO A 273 11.80 7.32 -9.11
CA PRO A 273 11.83 8.40 -10.11
C PRO A 273 12.65 9.61 -9.65
N LEU A 274 12.53 9.98 -8.37
CA LEU A 274 13.21 11.14 -7.79
C LEU A 274 14.72 10.95 -7.73
N LEU A 275 15.22 9.72 -7.60
CA LEU A 275 16.66 9.44 -7.65
C LEU A 275 17.29 9.82 -9.01
N LYS A 276 16.48 9.94 -10.07
CA LYS A 276 16.93 10.33 -11.41
C LYS A 276 16.79 11.82 -11.68
N SER A 277 15.92 12.51 -10.94
CA SER A 277 15.53 13.89 -11.23
C SER A 277 15.91 14.88 -10.13
N GLN A 278 16.17 14.41 -8.91
CA GLN A 278 16.51 15.24 -7.77
C GLN A 278 17.90 14.91 -7.22
N PRO A 279 18.66 15.91 -6.74
CA PRO A 279 19.83 15.67 -5.90
C PRO A 279 19.45 14.90 -4.64
N THR A 280 20.23 13.89 -4.30
CA THR A 280 19.99 13.03 -3.13
C THR A 280 21.25 12.76 -2.35
N CYS A 281 21.15 12.69 -1.03
CA CYS A 281 22.22 12.23 -0.15
C CYS A 281 21.79 10.93 0.55
N PHE A 282 22.46 9.82 0.23
CA PHE A 282 22.31 8.56 0.95
C PHE A 282 23.15 8.61 2.23
N TRP A 283 22.48 8.78 3.36
CA TRP A 283 23.13 8.98 4.66
C TRP A 283 24.01 7.78 5.06
N THR A 284 25.25 8.05 5.48
CA THR A 284 26.18 7.01 5.94
C THR A 284 25.79 6.53 7.34
N GLY A 285 25.54 5.23 7.48
CA GLY A 285 25.20 4.59 8.76
C GLY A 285 23.69 4.53 9.04
N ARG A 286 23.33 4.56 10.32
CA ARG A 286 21.93 4.46 10.79
C ARG A 286 21.62 5.62 11.72
N ILE A 287 20.63 6.43 11.33
CA ILE A 287 20.21 7.60 12.09
C ILE A 287 19.59 7.16 13.43
N LYS A 288 19.96 7.84 14.51
CA LYS A 288 19.32 7.72 15.83
C LYS A 288 18.32 8.84 16.02
N PHE A 289 17.11 8.66 15.49
CA PHE A 289 16.00 9.60 15.67
C PHE A 289 15.61 9.77 17.13
N LEU A 290 14.96 10.88 17.47
CA LEU A 290 14.45 11.11 18.82
C LEU A 290 13.04 10.51 19.00
N GLY A 291 12.72 10.13 20.23
CA GLY A 291 11.38 9.73 20.67
C GLY A 291 10.52 10.92 21.10
N LYS A 292 9.33 10.63 21.62
CA LYS A 292 8.41 11.64 22.19
C LYS A 292 8.98 12.40 23.38
N ASP A 293 9.98 11.81 24.03
CA ASP A 293 10.75 12.36 25.15
C ASP A 293 11.99 13.15 24.68
N TYR A 294 12.15 13.34 23.37
CA TYR A 294 13.32 13.92 22.72
C TYR A 294 14.64 13.21 23.04
N GLN A 295 14.56 11.96 23.52
CA GLN A 295 15.73 11.13 23.74
C GLN A 295 16.06 10.30 22.49
N PRO A 296 17.35 10.08 22.19
CA PRO A 296 17.74 9.23 21.07
C PRO A 296 17.19 7.81 21.20
N LYS A 297 16.49 7.33 20.16
CA LYS A 297 16.06 5.94 20.01
C LYS A 297 17.24 5.08 19.57
N ASN A 298 17.00 3.77 19.55
CA ASN A 298 17.86 2.83 18.85
C ASN A 298 18.04 3.24 17.39
N ALA A 299 19.24 2.97 16.86
CA ALA A 299 19.56 3.22 15.46
C ALA A 299 18.48 2.64 14.55
N ALA A 300 18.06 3.43 13.56
CA ALA A 300 17.00 3.04 12.65
C ALA A 300 17.33 1.72 11.95
N ARG A 301 16.32 0.88 11.70
CA ARG A 301 16.53 -0.41 11.04
C ARG A 301 16.80 -0.28 9.54
N GLN A 302 16.39 0.83 8.94
CA GLN A 302 16.50 1.12 7.51
C GLN A 302 17.56 2.19 7.24
N SER A 303 18.15 2.14 6.04
CA SER A 303 18.92 3.27 5.48
C SER A 303 17.98 4.45 5.21
N HIS A 304 18.50 5.67 5.26
CA HIS A 304 17.74 6.89 4.97
C HIS A 304 18.43 7.69 3.87
N VAL A 305 17.64 8.49 3.17
CA VAL A 305 18.08 9.37 2.10
C VAL A 305 17.48 10.76 2.35
N LEU A 306 18.26 11.79 2.11
CA LEU A 306 17.76 13.15 1.97
C LEU A 306 17.58 13.45 0.49
N VAL A 307 16.41 13.95 0.11
CA VAL A 307 16.08 14.36 -1.26
C VAL A 307 15.89 15.87 -1.27
N TYR A 308 16.51 16.55 -2.24
CA TYR A 308 16.48 18.00 -2.34
C TYR A 308 15.69 18.48 -3.56
N TRP A 309 14.93 19.55 -3.39
CA TRP A 309 14.26 20.30 -4.45
C TRP A 309 14.72 21.76 -4.38
N GLY A 310 15.15 22.30 -5.51
CA GLY A 310 15.62 23.69 -5.60
C GLY A 310 16.82 23.83 -6.53
N GLU A 311 17.26 25.07 -6.71
CA GLU A 311 18.37 25.39 -7.61
C GLU A 311 19.74 25.34 -6.90
N ASN A 312 19.77 25.44 -5.57
CA ASN A 312 21.00 25.44 -4.75
C ASN A 312 21.53 24.02 -4.47
N TRP A 313 21.44 23.12 -5.45
CA TRP A 313 21.87 21.73 -5.30
C TRP A 313 23.37 21.58 -5.03
N GLN A 314 24.18 22.55 -5.48
CA GLN A 314 25.62 22.57 -5.19
C GLN A 314 25.87 22.77 -3.69
N ARG A 315 25.12 23.67 -3.04
CA ARG A 315 25.17 23.87 -1.59
C ARG A 315 24.69 22.63 -0.85
N PHE A 316 23.62 21.99 -1.32
CA PHE A 316 23.16 20.71 -0.79
C PHE A 316 24.28 19.65 -0.84
N LYS A 317 24.97 19.53 -1.98
CA LYS A 317 26.10 18.62 -2.13
C LYS A 317 27.22 18.94 -1.14
N ASP A 318 27.70 20.17 -1.11
CA ASP A 318 28.83 20.57 -0.26
C ASP A 318 28.57 20.30 1.24
N VAL A 319 27.32 20.53 1.69
CA VAL A 319 26.91 20.32 3.09
C VAL A 319 26.73 18.84 3.42
N PHE A 320 26.14 18.03 2.52
CA PHE A 320 25.76 16.65 2.82
C PHE A 320 26.77 15.58 2.37
N GLU A 321 27.71 15.88 1.48
CA GLU A 321 28.73 14.94 1.01
C GLU A 321 29.68 14.43 2.10
N PRO A 322 30.05 15.20 3.14
CA PRO A 322 30.78 14.67 4.30
C PRO A 322 30.00 13.62 5.12
N HIS A 323 28.67 13.57 4.97
CA HIS A 323 27.77 12.74 5.79
C HIS A 323 27.17 11.55 5.04
N GLY A 324 27.38 11.44 3.73
CA GLY A 324 26.73 10.45 2.88
C GLY A 324 27.20 10.48 1.44
N PHE A 325 26.72 9.54 0.64
CA PHE A 325 26.94 9.57 -0.80
C PHE A 325 25.93 10.50 -1.47
N VAL A 326 26.41 11.59 -2.06
CA VAL A 326 25.57 12.52 -2.81
C VAL A 326 25.52 12.14 -4.29
N SER A 327 24.32 11.95 -4.81
CA SER A 327 24.03 11.76 -6.22
C SER A 327 23.29 12.98 -6.75
N VAL A 328 23.85 13.63 -7.77
CA VAL A 328 23.21 14.73 -8.48
C VAL A 328 22.88 14.24 -9.89
N PRO A 329 21.64 14.40 -10.38
CA PRO A 329 21.29 14.11 -11.76
C PRO A 329 22.16 14.91 -12.72
N SER A 330 22.73 14.26 -13.74
CA SER A 330 23.38 14.96 -14.84
C SER A 330 22.32 15.75 -15.59
N GLN A 331 22.38 17.09 -15.50
CA GLN A 331 21.65 17.92 -16.44
C GLN A 331 22.15 17.56 -17.84
N SER A 332 21.27 17.06 -18.70
CA SER A 332 21.56 17.02 -20.13
C SER A 332 21.63 18.47 -20.60
N SER A 333 22.80 19.10 -20.48
CA SER A 333 23.12 20.26 -21.28
C SER A 333 22.92 19.83 -22.74
N GLY A 334 22.19 20.64 -23.49
CA GLY A 334 22.08 20.53 -24.94
C GLY A 334 23.40 20.86 -25.62
N ASP A 335 24.49 20.23 -25.18
CA ASP A 335 25.77 20.31 -25.85
C ASP A 335 25.73 19.35 -27.03
N LYS A 336 25.73 19.96 -28.21
CA LYS A 336 26.04 19.30 -29.48
C LYS A 336 27.30 18.47 -29.27
N LEU A 337 27.16 17.15 -29.21
CA LEU A 337 28.31 16.26 -29.36
C LEU A 337 28.81 16.45 -30.79
N ASN A 338 29.92 17.16 -30.91
CA ASN A 338 30.78 17.14 -32.08
C ASN A 338 31.06 15.68 -32.44
N GLU A 339 30.60 15.27 -33.63
CA GLU A 339 31.18 14.15 -34.34
C GLU A 339 32.67 14.42 -34.49
N ASN A 340 33.51 13.56 -33.90
CA ASN A 340 34.86 13.22 -34.37
C ASN A 340 35.59 12.38 -33.31
N ILE A 341 35.35 11.07 -33.28
CA ILE A 341 36.42 10.11 -32.94
C ILE A 341 36.24 8.90 -33.86
N SER A 342 37.28 8.64 -34.67
CA SER A 342 37.34 7.61 -35.69
C SER A 342 37.48 6.20 -35.11
N PRO A 343 37.15 5.14 -35.87
CA PRO A 343 37.32 3.76 -35.44
C PRO A 343 38.80 3.39 -35.44
N LEU A 344 39.31 2.85 -34.34
CA LEU A 344 40.60 2.16 -34.32
C LEU A 344 40.37 0.66 -34.50
N GLU A 345 40.98 0.16 -35.57
CA GLU A 345 41.13 -1.23 -35.97
C GLU A 345 41.88 -2.04 -34.90
N ILE A 346 41.46 -3.29 -34.67
CA ILE A 346 42.35 -4.32 -34.14
C ILE A 346 42.18 -5.56 -35.02
N GLU A 347 43.32 -5.97 -35.55
CA GLU A 347 43.56 -6.97 -36.59
C GLU A 347 43.32 -8.41 -36.12
N ASP A 348 42.92 -9.24 -37.09
CA ASP A 348 42.90 -10.71 -37.05
C ASP A 348 44.31 -11.31 -37.04
N GLU A 349 44.56 -12.36 -36.25
CA GLU A 349 45.48 -13.44 -36.65
C GLU A 349 45.06 -14.85 -36.19
N LYS A 350 44.76 -15.66 -37.21
CA LYS A 350 45.24 -17.02 -37.54
C LYS A 350 44.64 -18.31 -36.95
N PHE A 351 44.18 -19.09 -37.93
CA PHE A 351 43.75 -20.48 -38.07
C PHE A 351 44.81 -21.55 -37.73
N LEU A 352 44.33 -22.70 -37.21
CA LEU A 352 44.54 -24.10 -37.67
C LEU A 352 43.79 -25.01 -36.65
N GLY A 353 43.05 -26.07 -36.94
CA GLY A 353 42.74 -26.85 -38.13
C GLY A 353 42.13 -28.18 -37.65
N ASP A 354 41.23 -28.72 -38.46
CA ASP A 354 40.76 -30.11 -38.53
C ASP A 354 39.57 -30.67 -37.72
N LYS A 355 38.63 -31.18 -38.54
CA LYS A 355 37.78 -32.37 -38.45
C LYS A 355 36.48 -32.35 -37.62
N LEU A 356 35.41 -32.12 -38.39
CA LEU A 356 34.26 -33.03 -38.56
C LEU A 356 33.65 -33.63 -37.28
N GLU A 357 32.63 -32.96 -36.76
CA GLU A 357 31.34 -33.62 -36.47
C GLU A 357 30.23 -32.57 -36.63
N LEU A 358 29.23 -32.89 -37.45
CA LEU A 358 28.04 -32.08 -37.64
C LEU A 358 27.19 -32.13 -36.37
N GLU A 359 27.57 -31.37 -35.35
CA GLU A 359 26.63 -30.98 -34.30
C GLU A 359 26.01 -29.64 -34.68
N ILE A 360 24.73 -29.69 -35.03
CA ILE A 360 23.86 -28.53 -35.11
C ILE A 360 23.92 -27.83 -33.76
N SER A 361 24.75 -26.80 -33.64
CA SER A 361 24.80 -25.93 -32.47
C SER A 361 23.39 -25.43 -32.19
N PRO A 362 22.85 -25.60 -30.96
CA PRO A 362 21.48 -25.25 -30.68
C PRO A 362 21.32 -23.74 -30.87
N ARG A 363 20.57 -23.36 -31.91
CA ARG A 363 20.12 -21.99 -32.16
C ARG A 363 19.71 -21.37 -30.82
N LYS A 364 20.17 -20.13 -30.56
CA LYS A 364 19.76 -19.27 -29.45
C LYS A 364 18.23 -19.17 -29.41
N THR A 365 17.57 -20.13 -28.76
CA THR A 365 16.11 -20.31 -28.75
C THR A 365 15.52 -19.44 -27.65
N ARG A 366 15.60 -18.12 -27.84
CA ARG A 366 14.76 -17.19 -27.09
C ARG A 366 13.50 -16.91 -27.90
N ARG A 367 12.38 -16.73 -27.20
CA ARG A 367 11.14 -16.22 -27.81
C ARG A 367 11.41 -14.87 -28.47
N ARG A 368 10.74 -14.59 -29.60
CA ARG A 368 10.82 -13.26 -30.25
C ARG A 368 10.31 -12.17 -29.29
N LYS A 369 10.83 -10.96 -29.42
CA LYS A 369 10.36 -9.78 -28.66
C LYS A 369 8.85 -9.63 -28.87
N GLY A 370 8.08 -9.49 -27.79
CA GLY A 370 6.61 -9.41 -27.82
C GLY A 370 5.87 -10.74 -27.63
N ASN A 371 6.55 -11.89 -27.73
CA ASN A 371 5.91 -13.21 -27.53
C ASN A 371 5.72 -13.62 -26.06
N GLY A 372 5.97 -12.70 -25.11
CA GLY A 372 5.92 -12.93 -23.67
C GLY A 372 7.12 -13.70 -23.12
N SER A 373 7.23 -13.72 -21.79
CA SER A 373 8.25 -14.50 -21.06
C SER A 373 7.56 -15.59 -20.25
N GLY A 374 8.11 -16.80 -20.21
CA GLY A 374 7.50 -17.90 -19.48
C GLY A 374 8.42 -19.12 -19.36
N SER A 375 8.17 -19.94 -18.34
CA SER A 375 8.95 -21.15 -18.06
C SER A 375 8.15 -22.17 -17.24
N ILE A 376 8.50 -23.45 -17.37
CA ILE A 376 7.93 -24.51 -16.54
C ILE A 376 8.77 -24.63 -15.27
N TYR A 377 8.12 -24.68 -14.11
CA TYR A 377 8.77 -25.03 -12.84
C TYR A 377 7.95 -26.07 -12.08
N TYR A 378 8.61 -26.80 -11.19
CA TYR A 378 8.00 -27.87 -10.41
C TYR A 378 7.90 -27.48 -8.94
N ARG A 379 6.79 -27.85 -8.30
CA ARG A 379 6.60 -27.70 -6.86
C ARG A 379 6.24 -29.05 -6.25
N THR A 380 6.84 -29.36 -5.11
CA THR A 380 6.43 -30.52 -4.29
C THR A 380 5.21 -30.15 -3.46
N VAL A 381 4.16 -30.97 -3.53
CA VAL A 381 2.92 -30.81 -2.78
C VAL A 381 2.60 -32.10 -2.03
N THR A 382 2.39 -31.99 -0.73
CA THR A 382 2.01 -33.13 0.12
C THR A 382 0.50 -33.29 0.11
N LYS A 383 0.00 -34.45 -0.34
CA LYS A 383 -1.42 -34.81 -0.27
C LYS A 383 -1.55 -36.16 0.43
N LYS A 384 -2.35 -36.21 1.50
CA LYS A 384 -2.56 -37.44 2.31
C LYS A 384 -1.25 -38.11 2.77
N GLY A 385 -0.26 -37.30 3.18
CA GLY A 385 1.04 -37.80 3.66
C GLY A 385 2.01 -38.29 2.58
N LYS A 386 1.65 -38.21 1.29
CA LYS A 386 2.53 -38.54 0.16
C LYS A 386 2.92 -37.29 -0.61
N GLU A 387 4.16 -37.21 -1.05
CA GLU A 387 4.69 -36.10 -1.83
C GLU A 387 4.45 -36.30 -3.33
N TYR A 388 3.93 -35.27 -3.98
CA TYR A 388 3.71 -35.24 -5.42
C TYR A 388 4.42 -34.05 -6.04
N ARG A 389 5.14 -34.25 -7.14
CA ARG A 389 5.65 -33.17 -7.98
C ARG A 389 4.57 -32.71 -8.94
N GLU A 390 4.20 -31.45 -8.82
CA GLU A 390 3.25 -30.77 -9.72
C GLU A 390 4.00 -29.75 -10.58
N ALA A 391 3.69 -29.74 -11.88
CA ALA A 391 4.26 -28.80 -12.83
C ALA A 391 3.38 -27.54 -12.93
N TYR A 392 4.03 -26.38 -12.99
CA TYR A 392 3.40 -25.07 -13.14
C TYR A 392 4.06 -24.31 -14.28
N TYR A 393 3.28 -23.59 -15.06
CA TYR A 393 3.75 -22.68 -16.09
C TYR A 393 3.78 -21.26 -15.52
N HIS A 394 4.98 -20.74 -15.29
CA HIS A 394 5.19 -19.34 -14.95
C HIS A 394 5.15 -18.49 -16.21
N TYR A 395 4.50 -17.33 -16.16
CA TYR A 395 4.42 -16.44 -17.30
C TYR A 395 4.37 -14.96 -16.89
N GLU A 396 4.94 -14.14 -17.76
CA GLU A 396 4.91 -12.68 -17.70
C GLU A 396 4.42 -12.11 -19.05
N VAL A 397 3.40 -11.26 -19.00
CA VAL A 397 2.90 -10.51 -20.16
C VAL A 397 3.38 -9.07 -20.03
N TRP A 398 4.01 -8.59 -21.09
CA TRP A 398 4.59 -7.25 -21.18
C TRP A 398 3.95 -6.51 -22.34
N GLN A 399 3.52 -5.26 -22.12
CA GLN A 399 3.00 -4.37 -23.16
C GLN A 399 3.61 -2.99 -22.94
N ASP A 400 4.18 -2.40 -24.00
CA ASP A 400 4.80 -1.07 -23.98
C ASP A 400 5.85 -0.86 -22.87
N GLY A 401 6.54 -1.93 -22.47
CA GLY A 401 7.55 -1.91 -21.41
C GLY A 401 7.01 -2.16 -20.00
N ASP A 402 5.68 -2.15 -19.82
CA ASP A 402 5.02 -2.45 -18.56
C ASP A 402 4.71 -3.94 -18.41
N ARG A 403 5.04 -4.51 -17.25
CA ARG A 403 4.68 -5.89 -16.90
C ARG A 403 3.24 -5.95 -16.41
N LEU A 404 2.31 -6.18 -17.33
CA LEU A 404 0.87 -6.27 -17.08
C LEU A 404 0.47 -7.46 -16.20
N VAL A 405 1.12 -8.60 -16.40
CA VAL A 405 0.78 -9.85 -15.70
C VAL A 405 2.06 -10.58 -15.31
N LYS A 406 2.13 -11.04 -14.06
CA LYS A 406 3.08 -12.04 -13.60
C LYS A 406 2.30 -13.08 -12.80
N SER A 407 2.28 -14.32 -13.28
CA SER A 407 1.47 -15.36 -12.64
C SER A 407 2.04 -16.75 -12.94
N SER A 408 1.44 -17.76 -12.32
CA SER A 408 1.76 -19.16 -12.56
C SER A 408 0.46 -19.96 -12.65
N LYS A 409 0.38 -20.88 -13.62
CA LYS A 409 -0.78 -21.75 -13.84
C LYS A 409 -0.38 -23.20 -13.69
N TYR A 410 -1.13 -23.98 -12.90
CA TYR A 410 -0.93 -25.43 -12.80
C TYR A 410 -1.07 -26.07 -14.19
N ILE A 411 -0.14 -26.98 -14.52
CA ILE A 411 -0.17 -27.78 -15.75
C ILE A 411 -0.75 -29.15 -15.40
N PRO A 412 -1.98 -29.48 -15.84
CA PRO A 412 -2.54 -30.82 -15.67
C PRO A 412 -1.62 -31.88 -16.29
N LYS A 413 -1.46 -33.04 -15.64
CA LYS A 413 -0.59 -34.12 -16.15
C LYS A 413 -0.84 -34.48 -17.61
N ARG A 414 -2.12 -34.49 -18.04
CA ARG A 414 -2.53 -34.76 -19.43
C ARG A 414 -2.02 -33.74 -20.45
N LEU A 415 -1.67 -32.53 -20.02
CA LEU A 415 -1.19 -31.43 -20.87
C LEU A 415 0.32 -31.21 -20.75
N LEU A 416 1.01 -31.90 -19.84
CA LEU A 416 2.42 -31.62 -19.52
C LEU A 416 3.33 -31.79 -20.72
N SER A 417 3.26 -32.92 -21.42
CA SER A 417 4.08 -33.21 -22.60
C SER A 417 3.89 -32.18 -23.71
N GLN A 418 2.65 -31.71 -23.90
CA GLN A 418 2.33 -30.72 -24.92
C GLN A 418 2.85 -29.33 -24.56
N VAL A 419 2.73 -28.92 -23.29
CA VAL A 419 3.28 -27.64 -22.81
C VAL A 419 4.81 -27.64 -22.84
N GLN A 420 5.45 -28.77 -22.53
CA GLN A 420 6.90 -28.93 -22.68
C GLN A 420 7.35 -28.78 -24.14
N ARG A 421 6.60 -29.37 -25.08
CA ARG A 421 6.87 -29.20 -26.51
C ARG A 421 6.76 -27.74 -26.95
N LEU A 422 5.67 -27.05 -26.61
CA LEU A 422 5.48 -25.64 -26.93
C LEU A 422 6.54 -24.73 -26.27
N GLU A 423 6.98 -25.05 -25.05
CA GLU A 423 8.06 -24.34 -24.36
C GLU A 423 9.42 -24.57 -25.04
N GLY A 424 9.67 -25.77 -25.55
CA GLY A 424 10.85 -26.14 -26.33
C GLY A 424 10.89 -25.47 -27.70
N GLU A 425 9.74 -25.39 -28.38
CA GLU A 425 9.54 -24.68 -29.65
C GLU A 425 9.55 -23.15 -29.47
N LYS A 426 9.58 -22.64 -28.23
CA LYS A 426 9.48 -21.21 -27.89
C LYS A 426 8.23 -20.56 -28.50
N ALA A 427 7.11 -21.27 -28.48
CA ALA A 427 5.81 -20.75 -28.89
C ALA A 427 5.43 -19.50 -28.06
N PRO A 428 4.63 -18.57 -28.61
CA PRO A 428 4.13 -17.42 -27.86
C PRO A 428 3.45 -17.83 -26.55
N VAL A 429 3.75 -17.11 -25.47
CA VAL A 429 3.19 -17.37 -24.14
C VAL A 429 1.66 -17.37 -24.16
N LYS A 430 1.03 -16.51 -24.97
CA LYS A 430 -0.44 -16.48 -25.12
C LYS A 430 -1.01 -17.81 -25.62
N GLU A 431 -0.30 -18.54 -26.49
CA GLU A 431 -0.75 -19.81 -27.05
C GLU A 431 -0.69 -20.92 -26.00
N ILE A 432 0.39 -20.93 -25.21
CA ILE A 432 0.55 -21.85 -24.09
C ILE A 432 -0.53 -21.60 -23.03
N LEU A 433 -0.85 -20.34 -22.76
CA LEU A 433 -1.89 -19.94 -21.80
C LEU A 433 -3.30 -20.29 -22.27
N LYS A 434 -3.59 -20.11 -23.56
CA LYS A 434 -4.84 -20.58 -24.17
C LYS A 434 -5.00 -22.10 -23.99
N PHE A 435 -3.92 -22.86 -24.19
CA PHE A 435 -3.90 -24.31 -23.95
C PHE A 435 -4.17 -24.70 -22.49
N LEU A 436 -3.78 -23.84 -21.55
CA LEU A 436 -4.02 -24.02 -20.11
C LEU A 436 -5.37 -23.43 -19.64
N GLY A 437 -6.22 -22.98 -20.57
CA GLY A 437 -7.53 -22.40 -20.28
C GLY A 437 -7.46 -21.06 -19.55
N VAL A 438 -6.38 -20.29 -19.77
CA VAL A 438 -6.22 -18.93 -19.28
C VAL A 438 -6.58 -17.98 -20.42
N VAL A 439 -7.59 -17.14 -20.22
CA VAL A 439 -7.89 -16.02 -21.12
C VAL A 439 -6.95 -14.88 -20.75
N VAL A 440 -6.14 -14.44 -21.72
CA VAL A 440 -5.10 -13.41 -21.56
C VAL A 440 -5.47 -12.23 -22.42
#